data_AF-A0AAD1I379-F1
#
_entry.id   AF-A0AAD1I379-F1
#
_cell.length_a   1.000
_cell.length_b   1.000
_cell.length_c   1.000
_cell.angle_alpha   90.00
_cell.angle_beta   90.00
_cell.angle_gamma   90.00
#
_symmetry.space_group_name_H-M   'P 1'
#
loop_
_entity.id
_entity.type
_entity.pdbx_description
1 polymer ?
#
loop_
_entity_poly.entity_id
_entity_poly.type
_entity_poly.pdbx_seq_one_letter_code
_entity_poly.pdbx_strand_id
1 'polypeptide(L)'
;MGSRPNRARKETTVTVADVEARVRAEYAELLNEIGGGRVQFSPDESAMVDAGVRLACRIAMLEVALAAEAGGAEPDPAILVRLSAEIRASEKESVLMWGRVRRGLERTVAAAGPAASAGRPAAVRGAGHNGGRRNHG
;
A
#
# COMPACT_ATOMS: atom_id res chain seq x y z
N MET A 1 -29.46 15.81 -43.09
CA MET A 1 -28.78 14.54 -42.75
C MET A 1 -27.46 14.85 -42.09
N GLY A 2 -27.28 14.46 -40.83
CA GLY A 2 -26.03 14.64 -40.09
C GLY A 2 -25.86 13.51 -39.10
N SER A 3 -25.32 12.38 -39.54
CA SER A 3 -24.90 11.31 -38.65
C SER A 3 -23.62 11.75 -37.94
N ARG A 4 -23.73 12.03 -36.64
CA ARG A 4 -22.56 12.20 -35.77
C ARG A 4 -21.93 10.83 -35.53
N PRO A 5 -20.61 10.67 -35.67
CA PRO A 5 -19.94 9.41 -35.33
C PRO A 5 -20.01 9.18 -33.82
N ASN A 6 -20.53 8.01 -33.46
CA ASN A 6 -20.61 7.51 -32.10
C ASN A 6 -19.19 7.40 -31.53
N ARG A 7 -18.84 8.29 -30.60
CA ARG A 7 -17.53 8.30 -29.93
C ARG A 7 -17.49 7.08 -29.02
N ALA A 8 -16.97 5.97 -29.55
CA ALA A 8 -16.72 4.75 -28.79
C ALA A 8 -16.03 5.13 -27.48
N ARG A 9 -16.71 4.87 -26.35
CA ARG A 9 -16.06 4.90 -25.05
C ARG A 9 -14.94 3.86 -25.14
N LYS A 10 -13.69 4.30 -25.07
CA LYS A 10 -12.59 3.38 -24.78
C LYS A 10 -12.88 2.83 -23.39
N GLU A 11 -13.41 1.61 -23.31
CA GLU A 11 -13.39 0.84 -22.08
C GLU A 11 -11.92 0.64 -21.74
N THR A 12 -11.44 1.41 -20.76
CA THR A 12 -10.11 1.21 -20.19
C THR A 12 -10.21 -0.05 -19.35
N THR A 13 -9.92 -1.20 -19.96
CA THR A 13 -9.78 -2.47 -19.23
C THR A 13 -8.59 -2.33 -18.29
N VAL A 14 -8.85 -2.19 -16.99
CA VAL A 14 -7.81 -2.15 -15.96
C VAL A 14 -7.07 -3.48 -15.96
N THR A 15 -5.75 -3.44 -16.15
CA THR A 15 -4.90 -4.64 -16.15
C THR A 15 -4.32 -4.93 -14.77
N VAL A 16 -3.82 -6.15 -14.55
CA VAL A 16 -3.09 -6.51 -13.32
C VAL A 16 -1.87 -5.61 -13.12
N ALA A 17 -1.20 -5.20 -14.21
CA ALA A 17 -0.06 -4.30 -14.15
C ALA A 17 -0.48 -2.89 -13.69
N ASP A 18 -1.66 -2.40 -14.12
CA ASP A 18 -2.19 -1.12 -13.65
C ASP A 18 -2.54 -1.17 -12.17
N VAL A 19 -3.09 -2.30 -11.71
CA VAL A 19 -3.38 -2.53 -10.28
C VAL A 19 -2.10 -2.57 -9.46
N GLU A 20 -1.07 -3.32 -9.90
CA GLU A 20 0.22 -3.35 -9.23
C GLU A 20 0.84 -1.96 -9.12
N ALA A 21 0.90 -1.23 -10.24
CA ALA A 21 1.48 0.11 -10.29
C ALA A 21 0.75 1.08 -9.36
N ARG A 22 -0.59 1.07 -9.38
CA ARG A 22 -1.42 1.90 -8.50
C ARG A 22 -1.16 1.58 -7.03
N VAL A 23 -1.22 0.30 -6.66
CA VAL A 23 -1.07 -0.12 -5.25
C VAL A 23 0.33 0.23 -4.74
N ARG A 24 1.38 0.02 -5.56
CA ARG A 24 2.74 0.43 -5.19
C ARG A 24 2.86 1.94 -5.01
N ALA A 25 2.20 2.74 -5.85
CA ALA A 25 2.20 4.20 -5.72
C ALA A 25 1.47 4.65 -4.44
N GLU A 26 0.29 4.11 -4.15
CA GLU A 26 -0.47 4.40 -2.92
C GLU A 26 0.35 4.05 -1.66
N TYR A 27 1.03 2.89 -1.68
CA TYR A 27 1.96 2.56 -0.59
C TYR A 27 3.10 3.58 -0.51
N ALA A 28 3.77 3.93 -1.60
CA ALA A 28 4.85 4.91 -1.57
C ALA A 28 4.40 6.27 -0.99
N GLU A 29 3.20 6.72 -1.31
CA GLU A 29 2.59 7.92 -0.73
C GLU A 29 2.37 7.77 0.78
N LEU A 30 1.76 6.67 1.22
CA LEU A 30 1.54 6.39 2.65
C LEU A 30 2.86 6.38 3.43
N LEU A 31 3.91 5.77 2.87
CA LEU A 31 5.22 5.71 3.50
C LEU A 31 5.89 7.10 3.55
N ASN A 32 5.68 7.92 2.54
CA ASN A 32 6.12 9.32 2.53
C ASN A 32 5.39 10.16 3.58
N GLU A 33 4.07 9.97 3.76
CA GLU A 33 3.28 10.68 4.77
C GLU A 33 3.72 10.32 6.19
N ILE A 34 3.94 9.02 6.47
CA ILE A 34 4.31 8.55 7.81
C ILE A 34 5.78 8.90 8.13
N GLY A 35 6.68 8.75 7.17
CA GLY A 35 8.13 8.82 7.40
C GLY A 35 8.82 10.09 6.90
N GLY A 36 8.10 11.01 6.24
CA GLY A 36 8.68 12.18 5.60
C GLY A 36 9.78 11.84 4.58
N GLY A 37 9.72 10.64 3.98
CA GLY A 37 10.73 10.10 3.06
C GLY A 37 12.04 9.63 3.71
N ARG A 38 12.12 9.47 5.04
CA ARG A 38 13.37 9.15 5.77
C ARG A 38 13.33 7.85 6.57
N VAL A 39 12.19 7.17 6.63
CA VAL A 39 12.05 5.92 7.38
C VAL A 39 12.50 4.77 6.50
N GLN A 40 13.50 4.02 6.96
CA GLN A 40 13.85 2.72 6.36
C GLN A 40 12.97 1.64 6.99
N PHE A 41 12.24 0.93 6.15
CA PHE A 41 11.41 -0.17 6.58
C PHE A 41 12.27 -1.37 6.96
N SER A 42 11.86 -2.04 8.03
CA SER A 42 12.38 -3.36 8.36
C SER A 42 12.06 -4.36 7.23
N PRO A 43 12.80 -5.48 7.15
CA PRO A 43 12.49 -6.54 6.20
C PRO A 43 11.05 -7.07 6.31
N ASP A 44 10.50 -7.12 7.53
CA ASP A 44 9.13 -7.57 7.78
C ASP A 44 8.09 -6.58 7.21
N GLU A 45 8.33 -5.28 7.33
CA GLU A 45 7.46 -4.23 6.78
C GLU A 45 7.53 -4.18 5.25
N SER A 46 8.73 -4.32 4.67
CA SER A 46 8.90 -4.42 3.21
C SER A 46 8.15 -5.65 2.65
N ALA A 47 8.27 -6.80 3.34
CA ALA A 47 7.56 -8.02 2.95
C ALA A 47 6.03 -7.87 3.04
N MET A 48 5.52 -7.05 3.97
CA MET A 48 4.09 -6.74 4.05
C MET A 48 3.61 -5.98 2.80
N VAL A 49 4.36 -4.97 2.35
CA VAL A 49 4.01 -4.20 1.16
C VAL A 49 3.93 -5.12 -0.06
N ASP A 50 4.92 -5.99 -0.26
CA ASP A 50 4.91 -6.94 -1.38
C ASP A 50 3.75 -7.95 -1.29
N ALA A 51 3.39 -8.39 -0.08
CA ALA A 51 2.20 -9.23 0.10
C ALA A 51 0.89 -8.45 -0.16
N GLY A 52 0.80 -7.19 0.25
CA GLY A 52 -0.33 -6.32 -0.05
C GLY A 52 -0.52 -6.12 -1.55
N VAL A 53 0.56 -5.85 -2.27
CA VAL A 53 0.57 -5.75 -3.74
C VAL A 53 0.11 -7.07 -4.37
N ARG A 54 0.69 -8.21 -3.96
CA ARG A 54 0.31 -9.53 -4.48
C ARG A 54 -1.17 -9.87 -4.22
N LEU A 55 -1.67 -9.57 -3.02
CA LEU A 55 -3.07 -9.78 -2.67
C LEU A 55 -4.00 -8.90 -3.51
N ALA A 56 -3.66 -7.62 -3.71
CA ALA A 56 -4.44 -6.71 -4.55
C ALA A 56 -4.51 -7.16 -6.01
N CYS A 57 -3.38 -7.59 -6.59
CA CYS A 57 -3.34 -8.16 -7.93
C CYS A 57 -4.21 -9.42 -8.05
N ARG A 58 -4.13 -10.31 -7.05
CA ARG A 58 -4.94 -11.54 -7.02
C ARG A 58 -6.43 -11.24 -6.90
N ILE A 59 -6.82 -10.28 -6.05
CA ILE A 59 -8.23 -9.83 -5.94
C ILE A 59 -8.73 -9.32 -7.29
N ALA A 60 -7.96 -8.46 -7.97
CA ALA A 60 -8.36 -7.96 -9.29
C ALA A 60 -8.54 -9.08 -10.32
N MET A 61 -7.67 -10.09 -10.33
CA MET A 61 -7.83 -11.26 -11.20
C MET A 61 -9.08 -12.07 -10.87
N LEU A 62 -9.36 -12.27 -9.58
CA LEU A 62 -10.54 -13.00 -9.11
C LEU A 62 -11.83 -12.25 -9.42
N GLU A 63 -11.84 -10.92 -9.31
CA GLU A 63 -12.98 -10.09 -9.69
C GLU A 63 -13.31 -10.21 -11.18
N VAL A 64 -12.29 -10.16 -12.05
CA VAL A 64 -12.47 -10.37 -13.49
C VAL A 64 -13.02 -11.76 -13.80
N ALA A 65 -12.44 -12.80 -13.19
CA ALA A 65 -12.89 -14.17 -13.39
C ALA A 65 -14.31 -14.41 -12.85
N LEU A 66 -14.64 -13.86 -11.69
CA LEU A 66 -15.98 -13.93 -11.14
C LEU A 66 -16.99 -13.19 -12.01
N ALA A 67 -16.64 -12.01 -12.53
CA ALA A 67 -17.51 -11.25 -13.43
C ALA A 67 -17.76 -11.97 -14.77
N ALA A 68 -16.78 -12.74 -15.27
CA ALA A 68 -16.94 -13.56 -16.47
C ALA A 68 -17.93 -14.72 -16.26
N GLU A 69 -17.95 -15.30 -15.06
CA GLU A 69 -18.93 -16.33 -14.68
C GLU A 69 -20.30 -15.75 -14.29
N ALA A 70 -20.30 -14.56 -13.66
CA ALA A 70 -21.50 -13.90 -13.18
C ALA A 70 -22.37 -13.41 -14.35
N GLY A 71 -23.54 -14.01 -14.51
CA GLY A 71 -24.50 -13.66 -15.56
C GLY A 71 -24.54 -14.66 -16.73
N GLY A 72 -23.69 -15.70 -16.70
CA GLY A 72 -23.90 -16.89 -17.52
C GLY A 72 -25.19 -17.62 -17.10
N ALA A 73 -25.95 -18.14 -18.07
CA ALA A 73 -27.14 -18.94 -17.78
C ALA A 73 -26.80 -20.19 -16.96
N GLU A 74 -25.57 -20.68 -17.09
CA GLU A 74 -25.03 -21.83 -16.36
C GLU A 74 -23.53 -21.58 -16.08
N PRO A 75 -23.20 -20.95 -14.94
CA PRO A 75 -21.80 -20.74 -14.53
C PRO A 75 -21.09 -22.07 -14.30
N ASP A 76 -19.80 -22.17 -14.66
CA ASP A 76 -19.05 -23.42 -14.47
C ASP A 76 -18.75 -23.66 -12.98
N PRO A 77 -19.30 -24.73 -12.37
CA PRO A 77 -19.06 -25.02 -10.96
C PRO A 77 -17.58 -25.23 -10.63
N ALA A 78 -16.77 -25.75 -11.55
CA ALA A 78 -15.35 -25.96 -11.35
C ALA A 78 -14.59 -24.63 -11.23
N ILE A 79 -14.99 -23.62 -12.02
CA ILE A 79 -14.43 -22.27 -11.93
C ILE A 79 -14.80 -21.64 -10.58
N LEU A 80 -16.07 -21.72 -10.17
CA LEU A 80 -16.51 -21.18 -8.88
C LEU A 80 -15.80 -21.81 -7.68
N VAL A 81 -15.58 -23.14 -7.70
CA VAL A 81 -14.79 -23.85 -6.66
C VAL A 81 -13.36 -23.34 -6.62
N ARG A 82 -12.72 -23.16 -7.79
CA ARG A 82 -11.36 -22.64 -7.89
C ARG A 82 -11.25 -21.21 -7.36
N LEU A 83 -12.21 -20.34 -7.71
CA LEU A 83 -12.27 -18.97 -7.19
C LEU A 83 -12.41 -18.97 -5.67
N SER A 84 -13.31 -19.79 -5.11
CA SER A 84 -13.48 -19.92 -3.66
C SER A 84 -12.20 -20.38 -2.95
N ALA A 85 -11.48 -21.35 -3.53
CA ALA A 85 -10.21 -21.82 -2.98
C ALA A 85 -9.14 -20.72 -2.95
N GLU A 86 -9.05 -19.92 -4.02
CA GLU A 86 -8.08 -18.84 -4.11
C GLU A 86 -8.40 -17.68 -3.15
N ILE A 87 -9.69 -17.38 -2.92
CA ILE A 87 -10.13 -16.41 -1.90
C ILE A 87 -9.66 -16.87 -0.51
N ARG A 88 -9.93 -18.13 -0.13
CA ARG A 88 -9.50 -18.68 1.17
C ARG A 88 -7.98 -18.68 1.34
N ALA A 89 -7.25 -18.97 0.27
CA ALA A 89 -5.78 -18.91 0.28
C ALA A 89 -5.29 -17.47 0.55
N SER A 90 -5.94 -16.48 -0.08
CA SER A 90 -5.64 -15.05 0.10
C SER A 90 -5.94 -14.56 1.52
N GLU A 91 -7.06 -14.98 2.11
CA GLU A 91 -7.41 -14.69 3.51
C GLU A 91 -6.34 -15.25 4.47
N LYS A 92 -5.92 -16.50 4.25
CA LYS A 92 -4.88 -17.14 5.06
C LYS A 92 -3.54 -16.40 4.94
N GLU A 93 -3.14 -16.00 3.74
CA GLU A 93 -1.92 -15.22 3.51
C GLU A 93 -1.97 -13.88 4.26
N SER A 94 -3.11 -13.18 4.22
CA SER A 94 -3.34 -11.91 4.91
C SER A 94 -3.19 -12.06 6.45
N VAL A 95 -3.84 -13.07 7.04
CA VAL A 95 -3.74 -13.33 8.49
C VAL A 95 -2.32 -13.65 8.92
N LEU A 96 -1.60 -14.48 8.16
CA LEU A 96 -0.21 -14.81 8.45
C LEU A 96 0.72 -13.61 8.33
N MET A 97 0.47 -12.74 7.35
CA MET A 97 1.25 -11.52 7.17
C MET A 97 1.02 -10.53 8.31
N TRP A 98 -0.25 -10.28 8.66
CA TRP A 98 -0.61 -9.46 9.82
C TRP A 98 0.10 -9.91 11.10
N GLY A 99 0.09 -11.22 11.37
CA GLY A 99 0.78 -11.77 12.54
C GLY A 99 2.30 -11.54 12.54
N ARG A 100 2.96 -11.59 11.37
CA ARG A 100 4.39 -11.28 11.25
C ARG A 100 4.69 -9.81 11.52
N VAL A 101 3.94 -8.92 10.88
CA VAL A 101 4.09 -7.46 11.01
C VAL A 101 3.88 -7.02 12.44
N ARG A 102 2.80 -7.48 13.07
CA ARG A 102 2.53 -7.18 14.48
C ARG A 102 3.71 -7.55 15.38
N ARG A 103 4.26 -8.76 15.23
CA ARG A 103 5.44 -9.18 16.02
C ARG A 103 6.69 -8.35 15.69
N GLY A 104 6.86 -7.95 14.43
CA GLY A 104 7.92 -7.04 14.00
C GLY A 104 7.82 -5.68 14.71
N LEU A 105 6.64 -5.07 14.67
CA LEU A 105 6.34 -3.81 15.35
C LEU A 105 6.54 -3.92 16.86
N GLU A 106 6.04 -4.99 17.49
CA GLU A 106 6.25 -5.25 18.93
C GLU A 106 7.76 -5.30 19.27
N ARG A 107 8.59 -5.93 18.43
CA ARG A 107 10.06 -5.93 18.60
C ARG A 107 10.67 -4.55 18.42
N THR A 108 10.26 -3.81 17.39
CA THR A 108 10.76 -2.45 17.11
C THR A 108 10.44 -1.51 18.26
N VAL A 109 9.21 -1.54 18.76
CA VAL A 109 8.76 -0.73 19.90
C VAL A 109 9.52 -1.10 21.17
N ALA A 110 9.70 -2.40 21.45
CA ALA A 110 10.48 -2.85 22.60
C ALA A 110 11.95 -2.39 22.52
N ALA A 111 12.55 -2.40 21.33
CA ALA A 111 13.92 -1.94 21.10
C ALA A 111 14.07 -0.41 21.21
N ALA A 112 13.03 0.35 20.90
CA ALA A 112 13.03 1.81 21.04
C ALA A 112 13.05 2.29 22.50
N GLY A 113 12.77 1.40 23.47
CA GLY A 113 12.70 1.72 24.89
C GLY A 113 11.47 2.57 25.26
N PRO A 114 11.28 2.90 26.55
CA PRO A 114 10.24 3.85 26.95
C PRO A 114 10.54 5.18 26.27
N ALA A 115 9.56 5.77 25.60
CA ALA A 115 9.65 7.15 25.16
C ALA A 115 10.04 7.98 26.38
N ALA A 116 11.23 8.59 26.35
CA ALA A 116 11.60 9.54 27.38
C ALA A 116 10.44 10.53 27.49
N SER A 117 9.84 10.64 28.67
CA SER A 117 8.89 11.69 29.00
C SER A 117 9.62 13.03 28.93
N ALA A 118 9.85 13.53 27.73
CA ALA A 118 10.55 14.77 27.48
C ALA A 118 9.62 15.60 26.60
N GLY A 119 9.16 16.69 27.21
CA GLY A 119 8.01 17.44 26.76
C GLY A 119 8.10 17.97 25.34
N ARG A 120 6.91 18.31 24.84
CA ARG A 120 6.60 19.37 23.87
C ARG A 120 7.66 19.56 22.78
N PRO A 121 7.36 19.22 21.50
CA PRO A 121 8.36 19.25 20.42
C PRO A 121 9.12 20.56 20.46
N ALA A 122 10.42 20.47 20.77
CA ALA A 122 11.28 21.63 20.85
C ALA A 122 11.29 22.24 19.44
N ALA A 123 10.59 23.36 19.30
CA ALA A 123 10.71 24.23 18.14
C ALA A 123 12.20 24.40 17.85
N VAL A 124 12.55 24.15 16.58
CA VAL A 124 13.86 24.40 15.97
C VAL A 124 14.41 25.71 16.52
N ARG A 125 15.33 25.64 17.49
CA ARG A 125 16.03 26.79 18.05
C ARG A 125 17.51 26.67 17.73
N GLY A 126 17.95 27.61 16.89
CA GLY A 126 19.31 28.14 16.94
C GLY A 126 20.32 27.44 16.05
N ALA A 127 20.24 27.70 14.74
CA ALA A 127 21.47 27.79 13.95
C ALA A 127 22.24 29.02 14.45
N GLY A 128 23.17 28.81 15.38
CA GLY A 128 24.11 29.83 15.82
C GLY A 128 25.36 29.82 14.95
N HIS A 129 25.81 31.04 14.64
CA HIS A 129 27.17 31.47 14.28
C HIS A 129 27.53 31.59 12.79
N ASN A 130 27.42 32.81 12.26
CA ASN A 130 28.61 33.66 12.07
C ASN A 130 28.22 35.08 11.63
N GLY A 131 28.55 36.09 12.44
CA GLY A 131 28.25 37.49 12.16
C GLY A 131 28.97 38.45 13.10
N GLY A 132 30.25 38.20 13.36
CA GLY A 132 31.08 39.13 14.11
C GLY A 132 31.70 40.17 13.18
N ARG A 133 31.16 41.39 13.16
CA ARG A 133 31.97 42.59 12.91
C ARG A 133 31.47 43.73 13.80
N ARG A 134 32.37 44.14 14.69
CA ARG A 134 32.18 45.07 15.80
C ARG A 134 32.04 46.48 15.23
N ASN A 135 31.10 47.25 15.77
CA ASN A 135 31.00 48.69 15.57
C ASN A 135 31.17 49.32 16.95
N HIS A 136 32.30 49.97 17.19
CA HIS A 136 32.47 50.95 18.24
C HIS A 136 33.16 52.16 17.61
N GLY A 137 32.42 53.27 17.58
CA GLY A 137 33.00 54.60 17.66
C GLY A 137 33.34 54.95 19.10
#